data_AF-A0AB34IYK4-F1
#
_entry.id   AF-A0AB34IYK4-F1
#
_cell.length_a   1.000
_cell.length_b   1.000
_cell.length_c   1.000
_cell.angle_alpha   90.00
_cell.angle_beta   90.00
_cell.angle_gamma   90.00
#
_symmetry.space_group_name_H-M   'P 1'
#
loop_
_entity.id
_entity.type
_entity.pdbx_description
1 polymer ?
#
loop_
_entity_poly.entity_id
_entity_poly.type
_entity_poly.pdbx_seq_one_letter_code
_entity_poly.pdbx_strand_id
1 'polypeptide(L)'
;MSRVLKPSAEIPIPPIAGPRSIAHRIQPAWRVVKNMERLRHDELAVHTGVAALRNLADDTLPEEQQKVVEAGAIEAVIAAMQAHPSCAGLQVCGAGTLVVLANIDSHARKRAVEAGAILELAAAVKRLEIHNEGDGEKFGSHVIHKANFARDCLLKVAGKPGDPRNQKHIQAALKAGVDPALFTRKDAKTRAAEEEEAHERYMAQKAADEEAHEVAAGQKPWVGVPESAREVAALFPGQGTQKKGMADKILPDPSARALFTLASKILGYDLAKLISEGPQEKLDQTLYSQPAIFVTSLAAMEKAKKEKPELLAKMKTAAGFSLGEYSALVFAGALTFEDGLRVVKARAEAMEQAAKESSSGMASVSGVDDEQLQALLDEASSEAGGEKKGYIANYMFPEGRTCSGDTEVLTKMCSKVTALGGGGKNAKMLNVSGAFHTPYMASAQAKLSQVLDEAEVQMPSLVVYSNVTGMPYESVDEIKLLLKRQLLEPVKWEQGTKHLIEQGHAAYIEPGPGKQLKAMMRRINQQAWAKMMSLE
;
A
#
# COMPACT_ATOMS: atom_id res chain seq x y z
N MET A 1 -47.65 -13.21 25.81
CA MET A 1 -47.81 -11.76 25.59
C MET A 1 -46.78 -11.33 24.55
N SER A 2 -47.26 -10.68 23.47
CA SER A 2 -46.59 -9.97 22.35
C SER A 2 -45.39 -10.66 21.66
N ARG A 3 -45.52 -11.27 20.46
CA ARG A 3 -45.71 -10.67 19.10
C ARG A 3 -44.68 -9.59 18.74
N VAL A 4 -43.64 -9.97 17.97
CA VAL A 4 -43.37 -9.74 16.52
C VAL A 4 -42.84 -8.34 16.18
N LEU A 5 -41.66 -8.23 15.54
CA LEU A 5 -41.49 -7.78 14.13
C LEU A 5 -40.05 -7.39 13.77
N LYS A 6 -39.69 -7.87 12.57
CA LYS A 6 -38.49 -7.65 11.75
C LYS A 6 -38.38 -6.19 11.24
N PRO A 7 -37.21 -5.80 10.70
CA PRO A 7 -36.87 -4.42 10.37
C PRO A 7 -37.59 -3.95 9.11
N SER A 8 -38.05 -2.70 9.10
CA SER A 8 -38.65 -2.11 7.91
C SER A 8 -38.28 -0.64 7.73
N ALA A 9 -37.91 -0.37 6.48
CA ALA A 9 -38.16 0.85 5.73
C ALA A 9 -37.24 2.05 6.01
N GLU A 10 -36.31 2.22 5.05
CA GLU A 10 -35.99 3.48 4.40
C GLU A 10 -37.10 4.54 4.60
N ILE A 11 -36.73 5.67 5.18
CA ILE A 11 -37.57 6.88 5.18
C ILE A 11 -37.07 7.77 4.02
N PRO A 12 -37.96 8.25 3.14
CA PRO A 12 -37.57 8.90 1.89
C PRO A 12 -36.98 10.29 2.12
N ILE A 13 -36.02 10.67 1.26
CA ILE A 13 -35.52 12.03 1.10
C ILE A 13 -36.69 12.91 0.60
N PRO A 14 -37.09 13.99 1.30
CA PRO A 14 -38.08 14.91 0.78
C PRO A 14 -37.45 15.84 -0.28
N PRO A 15 -38.21 16.31 -1.28
CA PRO A 15 -37.70 17.16 -2.34
C PRO A 15 -37.35 18.55 -1.81
N ILE A 16 -36.37 19.18 -2.47
CA ILE A 16 -35.94 20.57 -2.25
C ILE A 16 -37.18 21.48 -2.42
N ALA A 17 -37.67 22.04 -1.32
CA ALA A 17 -38.76 23.01 -1.32
C ALA A 17 -38.19 24.43 -1.11
N GLY A 18 -38.65 25.38 -1.94
CA GLY A 18 -38.16 26.75 -2.02
C GLY A 18 -38.40 27.62 -0.78
N PRO A 19 -37.90 28.87 -0.81
CA PRO A 19 -37.78 29.72 0.36
C PRO A 19 -39.14 30.31 0.74
N ARG A 20 -39.43 30.33 2.05
CA ARG A 20 -40.63 30.88 2.73
C ARG A 20 -41.77 29.90 2.98
N SER A 21 -41.54 28.90 3.84
CA SER A 21 -42.38 28.63 5.02
C SER A 21 -41.93 27.32 5.69
N ILE A 22 -41.56 27.38 6.97
CA ILE A 22 -41.74 26.37 8.05
C ILE A 22 -40.96 26.93 9.24
N ALA A 23 -41.66 27.70 10.07
CA ALA A 23 -41.14 28.30 11.29
C ALA A 23 -41.22 27.34 12.50
N HIS A 24 -41.46 26.04 12.33
CA HIS A 24 -41.61 25.09 13.45
C HIS A 24 -40.89 23.76 13.18
N ARG A 25 -39.58 23.70 13.49
CA ARG A 25 -38.79 22.54 13.98
C ARG A 25 -37.27 22.78 13.94
N ILE A 26 -36.79 23.99 14.23
CA ILE A 26 -35.35 24.18 14.43
C ILE A 26 -35.02 23.75 15.86
N GLN A 27 -34.17 22.73 16.03
CA GLN A 27 -33.66 22.32 17.34
C GLN A 27 -32.94 23.52 17.97
N PRO A 28 -33.14 23.83 19.26
CA PRO A 28 -32.45 24.96 19.88
C PRO A 28 -30.93 24.72 19.88
N ALA A 29 -30.14 25.78 19.70
CA ALA A 29 -28.69 25.69 19.49
C ALA A 29 -27.96 24.87 20.57
N TRP A 30 -28.34 25.02 21.85
CA TRP A 30 -27.77 24.25 22.96
C TRP A 30 -27.94 22.73 22.80
N ARG A 31 -29.02 22.29 22.15
CA ARG A 31 -29.28 20.86 21.91
C ARG A 31 -28.45 20.33 20.75
N VAL A 32 -28.16 21.16 19.75
CA VAL A 32 -27.23 20.83 18.67
C VAL A 32 -25.82 20.67 19.22
N VAL A 33 -25.33 21.63 20.01
CA VAL A 33 -24.01 21.57 20.67
C VAL A 33 -23.86 20.31 21.53
N LYS A 34 -24.84 20.04 22.41
CA LYS A 34 -24.82 18.85 23.28
C LYS A 34 -24.82 17.53 22.49
N ASN A 35 -25.50 17.49 21.35
CA ASN A 35 -25.49 16.31 20.49
C ASN A 35 -24.13 16.11 19.82
N MET A 36 -23.49 17.19 19.34
CA MET A 36 -22.14 17.14 18.77
C MET A 36 -21.11 16.65 19.79
N GLU A 37 -21.20 17.09 21.05
CA GLU A 37 -20.33 16.60 22.12
C GLU A 37 -20.52 15.10 22.40
N ARG A 38 -21.79 14.66 22.48
CA ARG A 38 -22.13 13.25 22.72
C ARG A 38 -21.67 12.35 21.58
N LEU A 39 -21.78 12.84 20.35
CA LEU A 39 -21.46 12.10 19.13
C LEU A 39 -20.13 12.54 18.52
N ARG A 40 -19.18 13.02 19.33
CA ARG A 40 -17.92 13.60 18.85
C ARG A 40 -17.07 12.69 17.96
N HIS A 41 -17.26 11.37 18.06
CA HIS A 41 -16.54 10.36 17.27
C HIS A 41 -17.23 10.02 15.94
N ASP A 42 -18.50 10.43 15.76
CA ASP A 42 -19.28 10.20 14.55
C ASP A 42 -19.13 11.42 13.62
N GLU A 43 -18.33 11.25 12.57
CA GLU A 43 -18.00 12.29 11.60
C GLU A 43 -19.24 12.93 10.97
N LEU A 44 -20.23 12.11 10.57
CA LEU A 44 -21.43 12.59 9.89
C LEU A 44 -22.32 13.38 10.85
N ALA A 45 -22.45 12.91 12.09
CA ALA A 45 -23.23 13.60 13.11
C ALA A 45 -22.63 14.97 13.46
N VAL A 46 -21.30 15.06 13.62
CA VAL A 46 -20.65 16.35 13.92
C VAL A 46 -20.69 17.29 12.71
N HIS A 47 -20.51 16.78 11.49
CA HIS A 47 -20.61 17.58 10.25
C HIS A 47 -22.00 18.20 10.10
N THR A 48 -23.04 17.39 10.26
CA THR A 48 -24.43 17.85 10.23
C THR A 48 -24.71 18.87 11.33
N GLY A 49 -24.13 18.67 12.52
CA GLY A 49 -24.22 19.61 13.64
C GLY A 49 -23.59 20.97 13.34
N VAL A 50 -22.38 21.00 12.77
CA VAL A 50 -21.71 22.23 12.34
C VAL A 50 -22.53 22.98 11.28
N ALA A 51 -23.11 22.27 10.32
CA ALA A 51 -23.98 22.87 9.30
C ALA A 51 -25.28 23.45 9.91
N ALA A 52 -25.88 22.75 10.87
CA ALA A 52 -27.07 23.23 11.58
C ALA A 52 -26.79 24.50 12.39
N LEU A 53 -25.65 24.56 13.09
CA LEU A 53 -25.22 25.77 13.82
C LEU A 53 -24.99 26.96 12.89
N ARG A 54 -24.46 26.71 11.69
CA ARG A 54 -24.29 27.75 10.67
C ARG A 54 -25.62 28.33 10.23
N ASN A 55 -26.58 27.48 9.85
CA ASN A 55 -27.90 27.94 9.41
C ASN A 55 -28.62 28.70 10.52
N LEU A 56 -28.51 28.22 11.76
CA LEU A 56 -29.01 28.91 12.95
C LEU A 56 -28.38 30.29 13.17
N ALA A 57 -27.14 30.50 12.74
CA ALA A 57 -26.46 31.78 12.87
C ALA A 57 -26.70 32.72 11.67
N ASP A 58 -26.95 32.18 10.47
CA ASP A 58 -27.08 32.96 9.22
C ASP A 58 -28.53 33.44 8.98
N ASP A 59 -29.54 32.63 9.32
CA ASP A 59 -30.94 32.83 8.91
C ASP A 59 -31.89 33.30 10.04
N THR A 60 -31.37 33.81 11.16
CA THR A 60 -32.21 34.18 12.32
C THR A 60 -32.08 35.64 12.74
N LEU A 61 -33.07 36.13 13.49
CA LEU A 61 -33.03 37.45 14.12
C LEU A 61 -31.81 37.61 15.04
N PRO A 62 -31.28 38.83 15.25
CA PRO A 62 -30.08 39.06 16.09
C PRO A 62 -30.15 38.41 17.49
N GLU A 63 -31.32 38.42 18.11
CA GLU A 63 -31.54 37.80 19.43
C GLU A 63 -31.36 36.26 19.41
N GLU A 64 -31.71 35.61 18.30
CA GLU A 64 -31.51 34.16 18.12
C GLU A 64 -30.07 33.84 17.76
N GLN A 65 -29.40 34.69 16.97
CA GLN A 65 -27.96 34.57 16.69
C GLN A 65 -27.14 34.60 17.98
N GLN A 66 -27.51 35.48 18.92
CA GLN A 66 -26.85 35.59 20.21
C GLN A 66 -27.00 34.31 21.04
N LYS A 67 -28.19 33.67 21.02
CA LYS A 67 -28.42 32.38 21.67
C LYS A 67 -27.55 31.26 21.10
N VAL A 68 -27.18 31.30 19.82
CA VAL A 68 -26.25 30.34 19.20
C VAL A 68 -24.85 30.49 19.80
N VAL A 69 -24.38 31.73 19.96
CA VAL A 69 -23.07 32.02 20.57
C VAL A 69 -23.08 31.64 22.06
N GLU A 70 -24.13 32.00 22.80
CA GLU A 70 -24.30 31.65 24.21
C GLU A 70 -24.34 30.14 24.45
N ALA A 71 -24.90 29.38 23.50
CA ALA A 71 -24.92 27.92 23.54
C ALA A 71 -23.54 27.25 23.38
N GLY A 72 -22.47 27.99 23.07
CA GLY A 72 -21.12 27.43 22.90
C GLY A 72 -20.82 26.90 21.50
N ALA A 73 -21.52 27.41 20.47
CA ALA A 73 -21.35 26.96 19.10
C ALA A 73 -19.91 27.12 18.57
N ILE A 74 -19.21 28.18 18.97
CA ILE A 74 -17.84 28.46 18.54
C ILE A 74 -16.90 27.34 18.99
N GLU A 75 -16.92 27.04 20.29
CA GLU A 75 -16.08 26.01 20.90
C GLU A 75 -16.42 24.62 20.35
N ALA A 76 -17.71 24.34 20.13
CA ALA A 76 -18.17 23.09 19.55
C ALA A 76 -17.66 22.87 18.11
N VAL A 77 -17.66 23.94 17.29
CA VAL A 77 -17.14 23.87 15.91
C VAL A 77 -15.62 23.64 15.90
N ILE A 78 -14.87 24.35 16.76
CA ILE A 78 -13.41 24.15 16.90
C ILE A 78 -13.12 22.70 17.32
N ALA A 79 -13.81 22.20 18.35
CA ALA A 79 -13.63 20.84 18.84
C ALA A 79 -13.95 19.79 17.76
N ALA A 80 -14.99 20.01 16.94
CA ALA A 80 -15.31 19.12 15.83
C ALA A 80 -14.21 19.08 14.76
N MET A 81 -13.69 20.25 14.37
CA MET A 81 -12.58 20.35 13.41
C MET A 81 -11.30 19.67 13.92
N GLN A 82 -11.03 19.72 15.23
CA GLN A 82 -9.89 19.08 15.87
C GLN A 82 -10.06 17.56 15.98
N ALA A 83 -11.28 17.08 16.28
CA ALA A 83 -11.57 15.66 16.42
C ALA A 83 -11.48 14.90 15.08
N HIS A 84 -11.74 15.58 13.95
CA HIS A 84 -11.74 14.99 12.61
C HIS A 84 -10.83 15.76 11.64
N PRO A 85 -9.50 15.73 11.86
CA PRO A 85 -8.55 16.52 11.07
C PRO A 85 -8.49 16.07 9.60
N SER A 86 -8.81 14.80 9.32
CA SER A 86 -8.82 14.23 7.96
C SER A 86 -10.13 14.47 7.20
N CYS A 87 -11.21 14.97 7.83
CA CYS A 87 -12.45 15.22 7.12
C CYS A 87 -12.45 16.58 6.40
N ALA A 88 -12.02 16.63 5.13
CA ALA A 88 -11.92 17.88 4.37
C ALA A 88 -13.26 18.64 4.29
N GLY A 89 -14.39 17.93 4.19
CA GLY A 89 -15.73 18.53 4.19
C GLY A 89 -16.06 19.25 5.50
N LEU A 90 -15.66 18.67 6.64
CA LEU A 90 -15.84 19.28 7.96
C LEU A 90 -14.92 20.48 8.15
N GLN A 91 -13.65 20.40 7.71
CA GLN A 91 -12.71 21.50 7.80
C GLN A 91 -13.23 22.75 7.09
N VAL A 92 -13.82 22.58 5.90
CA VAL A 92 -14.40 23.67 5.10
C VAL A 92 -15.69 24.19 5.73
N CYS A 93 -16.60 23.29 6.13
CA CYS A 93 -17.85 23.67 6.76
C CYS A 93 -17.60 24.45 8.06
N GLY A 94 -16.74 23.93 8.93
CA GLY A 94 -16.34 24.56 10.18
C GLY A 94 -15.65 25.91 9.98
N ALA A 95 -14.75 26.03 9.00
CA ALA A 95 -14.11 27.30 8.68
C ALA A 95 -15.14 28.37 8.28
N GLY A 96 -16.12 28.01 7.45
CA GLY A 96 -17.22 28.90 7.08
C GLY A 96 -18.11 29.27 8.27
N THR A 97 -18.45 28.29 9.12
CA THR A 97 -19.28 28.51 10.32
C THR A 97 -18.60 29.45 11.31
N LEU A 98 -17.30 29.32 11.54
CA LEU A 98 -16.55 30.22 12.42
C LEU A 98 -16.57 31.67 11.94
N VAL A 99 -16.54 31.91 10.62
CA VAL A 99 -16.68 33.25 10.06
C VAL A 99 -18.06 33.82 10.32
N VAL A 100 -19.13 33.03 10.10
CA VAL A 100 -20.51 33.44 10.36
C VAL A 100 -20.67 33.81 11.84
N LEU A 101 -20.24 32.93 12.75
CA LEU A 101 -20.32 33.15 14.20
C LEU A 101 -19.51 34.38 14.63
N ALA A 102 -18.29 34.56 14.12
CA ALA A 102 -17.45 35.72 14.45
C ALA A 102 -17.95 37.06 13.84
N ASN A 103 -18.90 37.01 12.92
CA ASN A 103 -19.50 38.20 12.30
C ASN A 103 -20.81 38.65 12.96
N ILE A 104 -21.36 37.88 13.91
CA ILE A 104 -22.61 38.23 14.61
C ILE A 104 -22.48 39.59 15.31
N ASP A 105 -21.49 39.72 16.20
CA ASP A 105 -21.19 40.97 16.90
C ASP A 105 -19.73 41.02 17.40
N SER A 106 -19.37 42.08 18.11
CA SER A 106 -18.03 42.26 18.68
C SER A 106 -17.72 41.28 19.82
N HIS A 107 -18.73 40.81 20.55
CA HIS A 107 -18.58 39.85 21.65
C HIS A 107 -18.30 38.44 21.11
N ALA A 108 -19.08 37.98 20.15
CA ALA A 108 -18.90 36.72 19.44
C ALA A 108 -17.54 36.66 18.73
N ARG A 109 -17.10 37.76 18.11
CA ARG A 109 -15.76 37.86 17.54
C ARG A 109 -14.67 37.67 18.58
N LYS A 110 -14.77 38.38 19.71
CA LYS A 110 -13.81 38.27 20.81
C LYS A 110 -13.76 36.82 21.32
N ARG A 111 -14.92 36.20 21.52
CA ARG A 111 -15.05 34.82 21.95
C ARG A 111 -14.43 33.82 20.97
N ALA A 112 -14.65 33.99 19.65
CA ALA A 112 -14.03 33.16 18.62
C ALA A 112 -12.50 33.19 18.68
N VAL A 113 -11.94 34.39 18.85
CA VAL A 113 -10.51 34.59 18.92
C VAL A 113 -9.93 34.03 20.23
N GLU A 114 -10.61 34.22 21.36
CA GLU A 114 -10.21 33.67 22.67
C GLU A 114 -10.32 32.13 22.72
N ALA A 115 -11.30 31.55 22.03
CA ALA A 115 -11.47 30.10 21.88
C ALA A 115 -10.43 29.45 20.92
N GLY A 116 -9.60 30.24 20.24
CA GLY A 116 -8.53 29.73 19.38
C GLY A 116 -8.88 29.56 17.91
N ALA A 117 -9.95 30.19 17.40
CA ALA A 117 -10.37 30.05 16.00
C ALA A 117 -9.27 30.40 14.98
N ILE A 118 -8.38 31.36 15.27
CA ILE A 118 -7.27 31.73 14.38
C ILE A 118 -6.29 30.57 14.20
N LEU A 119 -5.91 29.91 15.30
CA LEU A 119 -5.02 28.75 15.28
C LEU A 119 -5.67 27.59 14.53
N GLU A 120 -6.96 27.34 14.80
CA GLU A 120 -7.69 26.25 14.19
C GLU A 120 -7.86 26.44 12.67
N LEU A 121 -8.21 27.65 12.24
CA LEU A 121 -8.32 27.98 10.81
C LEU A 121 -6.97 27.87 10.09
N ALA A 122 -5.87 28.27 10.74
CA ALA A 122 -4.53 28.10 10.17
C ALA A 122 -4.14 26.61 10.06
N ALA A 123 -4.48 25.79 11.06
CA ALA A 123 -4.30 24.35 11.00
C ALA A 123 -5.17 23.70 9.91
N ALA A 124 -6.40 24.18 9.73
CA ALA A 124 -7.31 23.72 8.68
C ALA A 124 -6.77 23.99 7.28
N VAL A 125 -6.14 25.15 7.04
CA VAL A 125 -5.46 25.45 5.76
C VAL A 125 -4.39 24.40 5.48
N LYS A 126 -3.50 24.12 6.44
CA LYS A 126 -2.45 23.11 6.28
C LYS A 126 -3.00 21.71 6.03
N ARG A 127 -4.05 21.30 6.77
CA ARG A 127 -4.69 19.99 6.59
C ARG A 127 -5.30 19.85 5.19
N LEU A 128 -5.92 20.91 4.68
CA LEU A 128 -6.48 20.95 3.33
C LEU A 128 -5.39 21.03 2.25
N GLU A 129 -4.23 21.63 2.55
CA GLU A 129 -3.05 21.63 1.66
C GLU A 129 -2.42 20.24 1.56
N ILE A 130 -2.27 19.51 2.67
CA ILE A 130 -1.72 18.14 2.68
C ILE A 130 -2.67 17.16 1.98
N HIS A 131 -3.98 17.34 2.15
CA HIS A 131 -4.97 16.55 1.41
C HIS A 131 -4.90 16.74 -0.11
N ASN A 132 -4.28 17.81 -0.61
CA ASN A 132 -3.99 17.93 -2.05
C ASN A 132 -2.95 16.92 -2.55
N GLU A 133 -2.09 16.38 -1.68
CA GLU A 133 -1.00 15.48 -2.05
C GLU A 133 -1.38 13.99 -1.94
N GLY A 134 -2.41 13.65 -1.16
CA GLY A 134 -2.76 12.26 -0.82
C GLY A 134 -3.99 11.68 -1.52
N ASP A 135 -5.05 12.48 -1.73
CA ASP A 135 -6.32 11.97 -2.24
C ASP A 135 -6.45 12.27 -3.75
N GLY A 136 -6.00 11.32 -4.56
CA GLY A 136 -6.23 11.30 -6.02
C GLY A 136 -7.70 11.18 -6.46
N GLU A 137 -8.67 11.57 -5.64
CA GLU A 137 -10.09 11.44 -5.94
C GLU A 137 -10.81 12.78 -6.19
N LYS A 138 -11.14 12.95 -7.48
CA LYS A 138 -12.33 13.59 -8.06
C LYS A 138 -12.44 15.10 -8.23
N PHE A 139 -11.66 15.99 -7.61
CA PHE A 139 -11.92 17.43 -7.81
C PHE A 139 -10.71 18.37 -7.65
N GLY A 140 -9.70 18.29 -8.52
CA GLY A 140 -8.50 19.16 -8.48
C GLY A 140 -8.77 20.68 -8.36
N SER A 141 -9.83 21.21 -8.97
CA SER A 141 -10.22 22.63 -8.82
C SER A 141 -10.88 22.95 -7.47
N HIS A 142 -11.58 21.99 -6.86
CA HIS A 142 -12.25 22.21 -5.58
C HIS A 142 -11.28 22.16 -4.39
N VAL A 143 -10.19 21.38 -4.44
CA VAL A 143 -9.33 21.23 -3.26
C VAL A 143 -8.47 22.48 -2.98
N ILE A 144 -7.93 23.12 -4.03
CA ILE A 144 -7.35 24.46 -3.89
C ILE A 144 -8.39 25.49 -3.46
N HIS A 145 -9.61 25.41 -4.00
CA HIS A 145 -10.72 26.24 -3.54
C HIS A 145 -10.98 26.06 -2.03
N LYS A 146 -10.87 24.85 -1.48
CA LYS A 146 -11.08 24.56 -0.06
C LYS A 146 -9.98 25.17 0.82
N ALA A 147 -8.71 24.95 0.48
CA ALA A 147 -7.58 25.54 1.22
C ALA A 147 -7.59 27.08 1.12
N ASN A 148 -7.83 27.62 -0.06
CA ASN A 148 -7.99 29.06 -0.28
C ASN A 148 -9.21 29.63 0.46
N PHE A 149 -10.34 28.90 0.50
CA PHE A 149 -11.51 29.28 1.26
C PHE A 149 -11.22 29.31 2.76
N ALA A 150 -10.55 28.29 3.30
CA ALA A 150 -10.14 28.25 4.69
C ALA A 150 -9.18 29.41 5.03
N ARG A 151 -8.27 29.75 4.11
CA ARG A 151 -7.39 30.91 4.24
C ARG A 151 -8.14 32.23 4.20
N ASP A 152 -9.12 32.38 3.30
CA ASP A 152 -10.00 33.55 3.26
C ASP A 152 -10.83 33.65 4.56
N CYS A 153 -11.24 32.52 5.16
CA CYS A 153 -11.89 32.48 6.47
C CYS A 153 -10.95 32.91 7.60
N LEU A 154 -9.71 32.42 7.60
CA LEU A 154 -8.65 32.84 8.51
C LEU A 154 -8.46 34.35 8.46
N LEU A 155 -8.33 34.93 7.26
CA LEU A 155 -8.15 36.37 7.08
C LEU A 155 -9.37 37.18 7.56
N LYS A 156 -10.60 36.68 7.39
CA LYS A 156 -11.83 37.33 7.90
C LYS A 156 -11.93 37.33 9.42
N VAL A 157 -11.48 36.25 10.07
CA VAL A 157 -11.53 36.13 11.55
C VAL A 157 -10.37 36.87 12.19
N ALA A 158 -9.14 36.69 11.66
CA ALA A 158 -7.93 37.36 12.13
C ALA A 158 -7.96 38.87 11.85
N GLY A 159 -8.68 39.32 10.81
CA GLY A 159 -8.68 40.70 10.37
C GLY A 159 -7.48 41.02 9.46
N LYS A 160 -7.37 42.28 9.03
CA LYS A 160 -6.24 42.72 8.21
C LYS A 160 -4.94 42.65 9.02
N PRO A 161 -3.79 42.34 8.40
CA PRO A 161 -2.48 42.51 9.04
C PRO A 161 -2.36 43.92 9.64
N GLY A 162 -2.13 44.01 10.95
CA GLY A 162 -2.08 45.27 11.68
C GLY A 162 -3.40 45.71 12.34
N ASP A 163 -4.46 44.90 12.30
CA ASP A 163 -5.68 45.17 13.09
C ASP A 163 -5.34 45.12 14.60
N PRO A 164 -5.43 46.25 15.33
CA PRO A 164 -5.03 46.31 16.74
C PRO A 164 -5.85 45.37 17.63
N ARG A 165 -7.07 45.00 17.19
CA ARG A 165 -8.02 44.18 17.97
C ARG A 165 -7.55 42.73 18.11
N ASN A 166 -6.84 42.20 17.11
CA ASN A 166 -6.45 40.79 17.03
C ASN A 166 -4.93 40.58 17.04
N GLN A 167 -4.13 41.65 17.05
CA GLN A 167 -2.67 41.60 16.94
C GLN A 167 -2.02 40.67 17.96
N LYS A 168 -2.49 40.66 19.23
CA LYS A 168 -1.96 39.77 20.27
C LYS A 168 -2.17 38.27 19.94
N HIS A 169 -3.28 37.93 19.28
CA HIS A 169 -3.62 36.53 18.95
C HIS A 169 -2.93 36.07 17.66
N ILE A 170 -2.75 36.97 16.68
CA ILE A 170 -1.89 36.70 15.52
C ILE A 170 -0.45 36.44 16.00
N GLN A 171 0.08 37.27 16.90
CA GLN A 171 1.41 37.05 17.48
C GLN A 171 1.51 35.74 18.27
N ALA A 172 0.46 35.35 18.99
CA ALA A 172 0.40 34.04 19.64
C ALA A 172 0.42 32.88 18.63
N ALA A 173 -0.30 33.00 17.51
CA ALA A 173 -0.29 32.01 16.44
C ALA A 173 1.08 31.87 15.77
N LEU A 174 1.76 33.00 15.50
CA LEU A 174 3.13 33.00 14.96
C LEU A 174 4.12 32.34 15.94
N LYS A 175 4.01 32.62 17.24
CA LYS A 175 4.84 31.95 18.27
C LYS A 175 4.57 30.45 18.37
N ALA A 176 3.35 30.01 18.03
CA ALA A 176 2.98 28.60 17.94
C ALA A 176 3.42 27.93 16.62
N GLY A 177 4.18 28.62 15.76
CA GLY A 177 4.74 28.06 14.52
C GLY A 177 3.81 28.14 13.31
N VAL A 178 2.75 28.96 13.35
CA VAL A 178 1.93 29.25 12.17
C VAL A 178 2.74 30.08 11.18
N ASP A 179 2.72 29.69 9.90
CA ASP A 179 3.44 30.37 8.83
C ASP A 179 2.93 31.82 8.67
N PRO A 180 3.80 32.85 8.78
CA PRO A 180 3.44 34.24 8.53
C PRO A 180 2.74 34.48 7.18
N ALA A 181 3.07 33.68 6.15
CA ALA A 181 2.49 33.81 4.82
C ALA A 181 0.97 33.60 4.83
N LEU A 182 0.40 32.81 5.76
CA LEU A 182 -1.04 32.57 5.81
C LEU A 182 -1.86 33.85 6.10
N PHE A 183 -1.25 34.84 6.74
CA PHE A 183 -1.88 36.13 7.04
C PHE A 183 -1.76 37.16 5.91
N THR A 184 -1.09 36.83 4.80
CA THR A 184 -1.05 37.68 3.61
C THR A 184 -2.05 37.20 2.57
N ARG A 185 -2.71 38.16 1.91
CA ARG A 185 -3.64 37.86 0.82
C ARG A 185 -2.83 37.76 -0.48
N LYS A 186 -2.80 36.56 -1.09
CA LYS A 186 -2.25 36.39 -2.44
C LYS A 186 -3.10 37.20 -3.42
N ASP A 187 -2.46 37.82 -4.41
CA ASP A 187 -3.18 38.49 -5.50
C ASP A 187 -3.91 37.47 -6.39
N ALA A 188 -4.91 37.94 -7.12
CA ALA A 188 -5.77 37.08 -7.94
C ALA A 188 -4.99 36.36 -9.06
N LYS A 189 -3.90 36.96 -9.57
CA LYS A 189 -3.10 36.37 -10.64
C LYS A 189 -2.27 35.20 -10.11
N THR A 190 -1.66 35.35 -8.94
CA THR A 190 -0.93 34.27 -8.26
C THR A 190 -1.87 33.10 -7.91
N ARG A 191 -3.09 33.39 -7.43
CA ARG A 191 -4.10 32.34 -7.18
C ARG A 191 -4.50 31.59 -8.45
N ALA A 192 -4.75 32.31 -9.54
CA ALA A 192 -5.11 31.69 -10.82
C ALA A 192 -3.98 30.81 -11.38
N ALA A 193 -2.72 31.24 -11.27
CA ALA A 193 -1.57 30.45 -11.71
C ALA A 193 -1.39 29.16 -10.90
N GLU A 194 -1.55 29.22 -9.57
CA GLU A 194 -1.51 28.02 -8.71
C GLU A 194 -2.66 27.06 -9.01
N GLU A 195 -3.85 27.58 -9.31
CA GLU A 195 -5.02 26.80 -9.74
C GLU A 195 -4.80 26.11 -11.09
N GLU A 196 -4.18 26.80 -12.05
CA GLU A 196 -3.82 26.26 -13.37
C GLU A 196 -2.75 25.17 -13.26
N GLU A 197 -1.64 25.43 -12.54
CA GLU A 197 -0.57 24.45 -12.32
C GLU A 197 -1.09 23.17 -11.64
N ALA A 198 -1.95 23.32 -10.64
CA ALA A 198 -2.54 22.17 -9.97
C ALA A 198 -3.58 21.44 -10.82
N HIS A 199 -4.32 22.16 -11.67
CA HIS A 199 -5.20 21.53 -12.65
C HIS A 199 -4.41 20.70 -13.66
N GLU A 200 -3.30 21.23 -14.18
CA GLU A 200 -2.38 20.50 -15.06
C GLU A 200 -1.81 19.26 -14.37
N ARG A 201 -1.34 19.38 -13.12
CA ARG A 201 -0.87 18.24 -12.32
C ARG A 201 -1.95 17.18 -12.12
N TYR A 202 -3.18 17.60 -11.80
CA TYR A 202 -4.32 16.70 -11.64
C TYR A 202 -4.64 15.96 -12.93
N MET A 203 -4.68 16.67 -14.07
CA MET A 203 -4.95 16.07 -15.37
C MET A 203 -3.84 15.09 -15.78
N ALA A 204 -2.58 15.42 -15.50
CA ALA A 204 -1.44 14.53 -15.72
C ALA A 204 -1.52 13.27 -14.85
N GLN A 205 -1.85 13.41 -13.56
CA GLN A 205 -2.02 12.27 -12.66
C GLN A 205 -3.19 11.38 -13.09
N LYS A 206 -4.33 11.98 -13.44
CA LYS A 206 -5.50 11.25 -13.91
C LYS A 206 -5.21 10.46 -15.18
N ALA A 207 -4.52 11.05 -16.14
CA ALA A 207 -4.10 10.36 -17.36
C ALA A 207 -3.14 9.20 -17.05
N ALA A 208 -2.19 9.40 -16.14
CA ALA A 208 -1.28 8.33 -15.71
C ALA A 208 -2.01 7.19 -14.98
N ASP A 209 -3.07 7.51 -14.24
CA ASP A 209 -3.91 6.52 -13.55
C ASP A 209 -4.76 5.69 -14.52
N GLU A 210 -5.36 6.36 -15.51
CA GLU A 210 -6.10 5.70 -16.59
C GLU A 210 -5.18 4.76 -17.39
N GLU A 211 -3.96 5.22 -17.74
CA GLU A 211 -2.95 4.40 -18.40
C GLU A 211 -2.51 3.21 -17.52
N ALA A 212 -2.34 3.41 -16.21
CA ALA A 212 -1.96 2.35 -15.29
C ALA A 212 -3.02 1.25 -15.19
N HIS A 213 -4.29 1.62 -15.10
CA HIS A 213 -5.39 0.67 -15.08
C HIS A 213 -5.52 -0.07 -16.42
N GLU A 214 -5.32 0.61 -17.55
CA GLU A 214 -5.35 -0.03 -18.87
C GLU A 214 -4.21 -1.06 -19.02
N VAL A 215 -2.99 -0.73 -18.57
CA VAL A 215 -1.86 -1.65 -18.58
C VAL A 215 -2.11 -2.87 -17.69
N ALA A 216 -2.63 -2.65 -16.48
CA ALA A 216 -2.96 -3.73 -15.55
C ALA A 216 -4.06 -4.66 -16.09
N ALA A 217 -5.06 -4.10 -16.79
CA ALA A 217 -6.14 -4.85 -17.41
C ALA A 217 -5.80 -5.41 -18.81
N GLY A 218 -4.65 -5.03 -19.37
CA GLY A 218 -4.27 -5.29 -20.75
C GLY A 218 -4.34 -6.77 -21.14
N GLN A 219 -4.75 -7.02 -22.39
CA GLN A 219 -4.91 -8.37 -22.92
C GLN A 219 -3.60 -9.17 -22.83
N LYS A 220 -3.71 -10.44 -22.39
CA LYS A 220 -2.55 -11.32 -22.27
C LYS A 220 -2.02 -11.68 -23.67
N PRO A 221 -0.70 -11.56 -23.95
CA PRO A 221 -0.13 -11.71 -25.30
C PRO A 221 -0.38 -13.06 -25.99
N TRP A 222 -0.61 -14.13 -25.22
CA TRP A 222 -0.85 -15.49 -25.73
C TRP A 222 -2.33 -15.77 -26.02
N VAL A 223 -3.25 -14.85 -25.74
CA VAL A 223 -4.68 -15.02 -26.05
C VAL A 223 -4.87 -15.05 -27.56
N GLY A 224 -5.59 -16.07 -28.05
CA GLY A 224 -5.79 -16.31 -29.50
C GLY A 224 -4.68 -17.12 -30.17
N VAL A 225 -3.56 -17.39 -29.49
CA VAL A 225 -2.50 -18.28 -29.99
C VAL A 225 -2.82 -19.72 -29.57
N PRO A 226 -2.85 -20.71 -30.50
CA PRO A 226 -3.09 -22.10 -30.17
C PRO A 226 -2.08 -22.64 -29.15
N GLU A 227 -2.53 -23.46 -28.20
CA GLU A 227 -1.67 -23.99 -27.14
C GLU A 227 -0.48 -24.79 -27.69
N SER A 228 -0.67 -25.52 -28.79
CA SER A 228 0.38 -26.28 -29.49
C SER A 228 1.50 -25.41 -30.07
N ALA A 229 1.27 -24.10 -30.23
CA ALA A 229 2.27 -23.14 -30.72
C ALA A 229 2.98 -22.39 -29.57
N ARG A 230 2.61 -22.66 -28.31
CA ARG A 230 3.22 -22.07 -27.12
C ARG A 230 4.35 -22.98 -26.63
N GLU A 231 5.52 -22.40 -26.37
CA GLU A 231 6.75 -23.15 -26.11
C GLU A 231 7.72 -22.44 -25.15
N VAL A 232 7.34 -21.28 -24.61
CA VAL A 232 8.19 -20.44 -23.75
C VAL A 232 7.75 -20.50 -22.30
N ALA A 233 8.71 -20.56 -21.36
CA ALA A 233 8.45 -20.48 -19.93
C ALA A 233 9.00 -19.18 -19.31
N ALA A 234 8.17 -18.52 -18.50
CA ALA A 234 8.56 -17.35 -17.70
C ALA A 234 8.87 -17.75 -16.25
N LEU A 235 10.07 -17.42 -15.77
CA LEU A 235 10.58 -17.81 -14.45
C LEU A 235 10.83 -16.55 -13.61
N PHE A 236 9.97 -16.28 -12.63
CA PHE A 236 9.96 -15.05 -11.85
C PHE A 236 10.84 -15.13 -10.60
N PRO A 237 11.80 -14.21 -10.41
CA PRO A 237 12.75 -14.26 -9.30
C PRO A 237 12.10 -13.98 -7.94
N GLY A 238 12.76 -14.46 -6.88
CA GLY A 238 12.36 -14.21 -5.50
C GLY A 238 13.24 -13.15 -4.81
N GLN A 239 13.06 -13.05 -3.49
CA GLN A 239 13.87 -12.19 -2.62
C GLN A 239 15.37 -12.53 -2.71
N GLY A 240 16.20 -11.50 -2.56
CA GLY A 240 17.66 -11.56 -2.73
C GLY A 240 18.14 -11.04 -4.08
N THR A 241 17.22 -10.63 -4.96
CA THR A 241 17.52 -9.99 -6.25
C THR A 241 17.44 -8.47 -6.23
N GLN A 242 16.87 -7.89 -5.16
CA GLN A 242 16.71 -6.46 -5.04
C GLN A 242 18.06 -5.73 -4.98
N LYS A 243 18.16 -4.63 -5.70
CA LYS A 243 19.32 -3.73 -5.69
C LYS A 243 18.89 -2.31 -6.00
N LYS A 244 19.62 -1.33 -5.48
CA LYS A 244 19.45 0.06 -5.87
C LYS A 244 19.54 0.21 -7.40
N GLY A 245 18.63 0.99 -7.98
CA GLY A 245 18.53 1.22 -9.43
C GLY A 245 18.06 0.02 -10.25
N MET A 246 17.49 -1.02 -9.63
CA MET A 246 17.08 -2.23 -10.36
C MET A 246 15.97 -2.02 -11.39
N ALA A 247 15.27 -0.88 -11.33
CA ALA A 247 14.20 -0.51 -12.27
C ALA A 247 14.64 0.57 -13.28
N ASP A 248 15.89 1.06 -13.24
CA ASP A 248 16.32 2.23 -14.02
C ASP A 248 16.20 2.03 -15.54
N LYS A 249 16.38 0.80 -16.03
CA LYS A 249 16.21 0.45 -17.46
C LYS A 249 14.75 0.23 -17.86
N ILE A 250 13.87 0.06 -16.88
CA ILE A 250 12.45 -0.31 -17.07
C ILE A 250 11.57 0.94 -16.96
N LEU A 251 11.83 1.81 -15.99
CA LEU A 251 11.08 3.04 -15.71
C LEU A 251 10.93 4.02 -16.89
N PRO A 252 11.83 4.08 -17.89
CA PRO A 252 11.60 4.91 -19.07
C PRO A 252 10.38 4.48 -19.90
N ASP A 253 10.00 3.20 -19.89
CA ASP A 253 8.80 2.73 -20.60
C ASP A 253 7.52 3.20 -19.88
N PRO A 254 6.57 3.85 -20.59
CA PRO A 254 5.33 4.33 -19.99
C PRO A 254 4.50 3.26 -19.27
N SER A 255 4.37 2.07 -19.87
CA SER A 255 3.54 0.99 -19.31
C SER A 255 4.18 0.42 -18.04
N ALA A 256 5.49 0.29 -18.02
CA ALA A 256 6.23 -0.06 -16.82
C ALA A 256 6.04 0.98 -15.70
N ARG A 257 6.24 2.28 -16.01
CA ARG A 257 6.06 3.37 -15.04
C ARG A 257 4.64 3.43 -14.49
N ALA A 258 3.64 3.13 -15.31
CA ALA A 258 2.25 3.09 -14.88
C ALA A 258 2.01 2.06 -13.75
N LEU A 259 2.64 0.88 -13.81
CA LEU A 259 2.60 -0.09 -12.71
C LEU A 259 3.26 0.42 -11.42
N PHE A 260 4.34 1.19 -11.51
CA PHE A 260 4.96 1.82 -10.33
C PHE A 260 4.09 2.91 -9.71
N THR A 261 3.36 3.68 -10.53
CA THR A 261 2.37 4.66 -10.06
C THR A 261 1.25 3.96 -9.29
N LEU A 262 0.67 2.90 -9.87
CA LEU A 262 -0.39 2.11 -9.24
C LEU A 262 0.11 1.42 -7.97
N ALA A 263 1.35 0.91 -7.99
CA ALA A 263 1.96 0.31 -6.81
C ALA A 263 2.11 1.32 -5.67
N SER A 264 2.55 2.54 -5.96
CA SER A 264 2.72 3.58 -4.94
C SER A 264 1.42 3.89 -4.20
N LYS A 265 0.27 3.88 -4.90
CA LYS A 265 -1.06 4.05 -4.29
C LYS A 265 -1.43 2.90 -3.35
N ILE A 266 -1.20 1.66 -3.77
CA ILE A 266 -1.53 0.47 -2.96
C ILE A 266 -0.60 0.35 -1.74
N LEU A 267 0.68 0.69 -1.93
CA LEU A 267 1.70 0.58 -0.90
C LEU A 267 1.65 1.75 0.10
N GLY A 268 1.23 2.94 -0.35
CA GLY A 268 1.22 4.16 0.45
C GLY A 268 2.59 4.87 0.53
N TYR A 269 3.51 4.54 -0.37
CA TYR A 269 4.83 5.17 -0.50
C TYR A 269 5.36 5.06 -1.93
N ASP A 270 6.26 5.96 -2.32
CA ASP A 270 6.87 5.96 -3.65
C ASP A 270 7.91 4.84 -3.78
N LEU A 271 7.50 3.74 -4.40
CA LEU A 271 8.34 2.56 -4.61
C LEU A 271 9.47 2.82 -5.61
N ALA A 272 9.21 3.59 -6.67
CA ALA A 272 10.21 3.90 -7.69
C ALA A 272 11.36 4.72 -7.09
N LYS A 273 11.03 5.75 -6.31
CA LYS A 273 12.00 6.56 -5.57
C LYS A 273 12.78 5.74 -4.54
N LEU A 274 12.12 4.82 -3.83
CA LEU A 274 12.82 3.93 -2.90
C LEU A 274 13.88 3.08 -3.63
N ILE A 275 13.54 2.56 -4.81
CA ILE A 275 14.46 1.75 -5.62
C ILE A 275 15.62 2.58 -6.17
N SER A 276 15.37 3.79 -6.68
CA SER A 276 16.39 4.62 -7.33
C SER A 276 17.29 5.34 -6.34
N GLU A 277 16.73 5.90 -5.28
CA GLU A 277 17.41 6.84 -4.38
C GLU A 277 17.64 6.28 -2.98
N GLY A 278 16.78 5.36 -2.53
CA GLY A 278 16.79 4.83 -1.17
C GLY A 278 18.10 4.14 -0.76
N PRO A 279 18.34 4.00 0.56
CA PRO A 279 19.43 3.20 1.07
C PRO A 279 19.16 1.71 0.81
N GLN A 280 20.21 0.97 0.42
CA GLN A 280 20.10 -0.46 0.10
C GLN A 280 19.56 -1.26 1.28
N GLU A 281 19.96 -0.89 2.50
CA GLU A 281 19.56 -1.55 3.75
C GLU A 281 18.05 -1.44 3.99
N LYS A 282 17.41 -0.35 3.53
CA LYS A 282 15.95 -0.23 3.58
C LYS A 282 15.30 -1.11 2.52
N LEU A 283 15.83 -1.10 1.30
CA LEU A 283 15.32 -1.95 0.22
C LEU A 283 15.44 -3.45 0.55
N ASP A 284 16.46 -3.85 1.31
CA ASP A 284 16.70 -5.23 1.74
C ASP A 284 15.70 -5.74 2.79
N GLN A 285 14.97 -4.87 3.49
CA GLN A 285 13.93 -5.29 4.42
C GLN A 285 12.82 -6.01 3.66
N THR A 286 12.26 -7.06 4.26
CA THR A 286 11.28 -7.94 3.60
C THR A 286 10.04 -7.15 3.16
N LEU A 287 9.63 -6.18 3.99
CA LEU A 287 8.54 -5.23 3.73
C LEU A 287 8.66 -4.49 2.39
N TYR A 288 9.88 -4.13 1.97
CA TYR A 288 10.13 -3.33 0.77
C TYR A 288 10.65 -4.16 -0.40
N SER A 289 11.54 -5.12 -0.15
CA SER A 289 12.12 -5.99 -1.18
C SER A 289 11.05 -6.77 -1.93
N GLN A 290 10.05 -7.31 -1.23
CA GLN A 290 9.02 -8.13 -1.87
C GLN A 290 8.15 -7.34 -2.86
N PRO A 291 7.51 -6.21 -2.47
CA PRO A 291 6.82 -5.34 -3.44
C PRO A 291 7.75 -4.88 -4.57
N ALA A 292 8.99 -4.50 -4.25
CA ALA A 292 9.92 -3.98 -5.24
C ALA A 292 10.24 -5.00 -6.34
N ILE A 293 10.55 -6.24 -5.98
CA ILE A 293 10.83 -7.32 -6.94
C ILE A 293 9.58 -7.69 -7.73
N PHE A 294 8.42 -7.81 -7.06
CA PHE A 294 7.15 -8.13 -7.71
C PHE A 294 6.80 -7.12 -8.81
N VAL A 295 6.77 -5.82 -8.47
CA VAL A 295 6.43 -4.74 -9.41
C VAL A 295 7.45 -4.67 -10.54
N THR A 296 8.75 -4.78 -10.23
CA THR A 296 9.81 -4.70 -11.24
C THR A 296 9.74 -5.88 -12.23
N SER A 297 9.43 -7.09 -11.75
CA SER A 297 9.31 -8.27 -12.60
C SER A 297 8.11 -8.19 -13.54
N LEU A 298 6.96 -7.69 -13.07
CA LEU A 298 5.79 -7.48 -13.92
C LEU A 298 5.99 -6.30 -14.89
N ALA A 299 6.62 -5.22 -14.45
CA ALA A 299 6.97 -4.08 -15.32
C ALA A 299 7.94 -4.46 -16.44
N ALA A 300 8.90 -5.35 -16.16
CA ALA A 300 9.78 -5.91 -17.20
C ALA A 300 8.97 -6.70 -18.26
N MET A 301 7.91 -7.39 -17.85
CA MET A 301 7.02 -8.10 -18.78
C MET A 301 6.17 -7.14 -19.61
N GLU A 302 5.65 -6.06 -19.03
CA GLU A 302 4.91 -5.03 -19.77
C GLU A 302 5.77 -4.37 -20.85
N LYS A 303 7.01 -4.00 -20.51
CA LYS A 303 7.99 -3.51 -21.49
C LYS A 303 8.25 -4.55 -22.59
N ALA A 304 8.42 -5.82 -22.21
CA ALA A 304 8.66 -6.90 -23.15
C ALA A 304 7.48 -7.18 -24.10
N LYS A 305 6.23 -6.81 -23.77
CA LYS A 305 5.09 -6.91 -24.70
C LYS A 305 5.31 -6.10 -25.96
N LYS A 306 5.97 -4.94 -25.85
CA LYS A 306 6.28 -4.07 -26.99
C LYS A 306 7.56 -4.52 -27.71
N GLU A 307 8.58 -4.88 -26.94
CA GLU A 307 9.91 -5.20 -27.51
C GLU A 307 9.99 -6.61 -28.10
N LYS A 308 9.22 -7.57 -27.56
CA LYS A 308 9.29 -9.00 -27.92
C LYS A 308 7.90 -9.65 -27.99
N PRO A 309 6.94 -9.09 -28.76
CA PRO A 309 5.57 -9.61 -28.82
C PRO A 309 5.51 -11.07 -29.28
N GLU A 310 6.32 -11.47 -30.26
CA GLU A 310 6.37 -12.84 -30.77
C GLU A 310 6.84 -13.86 -29.70
N LEU A 311 7.75 -13.46 -28.81
CA LEU A 311 8.22 -14.31 -27.73
C LEU A 311 7.11 -14.48 -26.66
N LEU A 312 6.41 -13.40 -26.31
CA LEU A 312 5.35 -13.44 -25.32
C LEU A 312 4.08 -14.14 -25.83
N ALA A 313 3.80 -14.06 -27.13
CA ALA A 313 2.71 -14.80 -27.77
C ALA A 313 2.86 -16.32 -27.61
N LYS A 314 4.10 -16.80 -27.45
CA LYS A 314 4.45 -18.22 -27.27
C LYS A 314 4.52 -18.67 -25.80
N MET A 315 4.07 -17.86 -24.84
CA MET A 315 4.09 -18.24 -23.42
C MET A 315 3.20 -19.45 -23.16
N LYS A 316 3.76 -20.48 -22.54
CA LYS A 316 3.06 -21.72 -22.16
C LYS A 316 2.97 -21.88 -20.64
N THR A 317 4.05 -21.52 -19.96
CA THR A 317 4.25 -21.83 -18.54
C THR A 317 4.80 -20.63 -17.80
N ALA A 318 4.37 -20.44 -16.57
CA ALA A 318 4.99 -19.53 -15.62
C ALA A 318 5.36 -20.27 -14.34
N ALA A 319 6.50 -19.93 -13.74
CA ALA A 319 6.89 -20.41 -12.43
C ALA A 319 7.61 -19.28 -11.73
N GLY A 320 7.71 -19.31 -10.40
CA GLY A 320 8.53 -18.33 -9.70
C GLY A 320 9.01 -18.84 -8.36
N PHE A 321 10.11 -18.27 -7.90
CA PHE A 321 10.79 -18.72 -6.69
C PHE A 321 10.28 -17.95 -5.47
N SER A 322 9.64 -18.64 -4.53
CA SER A 322 9.04 -18.05 -3.32
C SER A 322 8.08 -16.91 -3.66
N LEU A 323 8.47 -15.65 -3.39
CA LEU A 323 7.75 -14.44 -3.82
C LEU A 323 7.41 -14.46 -5.33
N GLY A 324 8.32 -14.95 -6.16
CA GLY A 324 8.12 -14.98 -7.61
C GLY A 324 6.91 -15.80 -8.03
N GLU A 325 6.44 -16.74 -7.21
CA GLU A 325 5.20 -17.49 -7.47
C GLU A 325 3.98 -16.57 -7.59
N TYR A 326 3.92 -15.51 -6.78
CA TYR A 326 2.86 -14.51 -6.82
C TYR A 326 2.94 -13.70 -8.12
N SER A 327 4.16 -13.32 -8.55
CA SER A 327 4.38 -12.69 -9.86
C SER A 327 3.94 -13.59 -11.01
N ALA A 328 4.25 -14.89 -10.94
CA ALA A 328 3.86 -15.87 -11.95
C ALA A 328 2.34 -16.03 -12.05
N LEU A 329 1.63 -16.09 -10.91
CA LEU A 329 0.17 -16.17 -10.85
C LEU A 329 -0.50 -14.92 -11.44
N VAL A 330 -0.03 -13.72 -11.09
CA VAL A 330 -0.55 -12.45 -11.62
C VAL A 330 -0.27 -12.34 -13.13
N PHE A 331 0.96 -12.68 -13.55
CA PHE A 331 1.31 -12.71 -14.96
C PHE A 331 0.39 -13.64 -15.75
N ALA A 332 0.15 -14.86 -15.25
CA ALA A 332 -0.73 -15.85 -15.85
C ALA A 332 -2.23 -15.51 -15.75
N GLY A 333 -2.60 -14.48 -14.98
CA GLY A 333 -3.97 -13.98 -14.86
C GLY A 333 -4.80 -14.61 -13.75
N ALA A 334 -4.19 -15.37 -12.82
CA ALA A 334 -4.90 -15.92 -11.66
C ALA A 334 -5.33 -14.83 -10.66
N LEU A 335 -4.63 -13.70 -10.65
CA LEU A 335 -4.90 -12.50 -9.84
C LEU A 335 -4.72 -11.26 -10.72
N THR A 336 -5.43 -10.19 -10.39
CA THR A 336 -5.16 -8.85 -10.93
C THR A 336 -3.82 -8.33 -10.40
N PHE A 337 -3.25 -7.30 -11.02
CA PHE A 337 -2.03 -6.68 -10.49
C PHE A 337 -2.26 -6.10 -9.09
N GLU A 338 -3.39 -5.41 -8.91
CA GLU A 338 -3.75 -4.75 -7.67
C GLU A 338 -3.97 -5.74 -6.54
N ASP A 339 -4.72 -6.82 -6.76
CA ASP A 339 -4.95 -7.84 -5.75
C ASP A 339 -3.68 -8.64 -5.46
N GLY A 340 -2.91 -8.96 -6.51
CA GLY A 340 -1.59 -9.56 -6.36
C GLY A 340 -0.67 -8.71 -5.48
N LEU A 341 -0.62 -7.39 -5.71
CA LEU A 341 0.21 -6.49 -4.92
C LEU A 341 -0.31 -6.34 -3.48
N ARG A 342 -1.64 -6.32 -3.27
CA ARG A 342 -2.23 -6.32 -1.90
C ARG A 342 -1.84 -7.58 -1.13
N VAL A 343 -1.93 -8.75 -1.76
CA VAL A 343 -1.50 -10.03 -1.18
C VAL A 343 0.00 -10.00 -0.89
N VAL A 344 0.83 -9.52 -1.82
CA VAL A 344 2.29 -9.42 -1.64
C VAL A 344 2.65 -8.43 -0.52
N LYS A 345 1.97 -7.29 -0.43
CA LYS A 345 2.13 -6.33 0.67
C LYS A 345 1.84 -6.99 2.02
N ALA A 346 0.69 -7.64 2.14
CA ALA A 346 0.30 -8.34 3.36
C ALA A 346 1.28 -9.46 3.72
N ARG A 347 1.74 -10.25 2.74
CA ARG A 347 2.78 -11.27 2.91
C ARG A 347 4.08 -10.65 3.45
N ALA A 348 4.54 -9.58 2.84
CA ALA A 348 5.80 -8.92 3.19
C ALA A 348 5.75 -8.34 4.62
N GLU A 349 4.67 -7.63 4.96
CA GLU A 349 4.41 -7.09 6.30
C GLU A 349 4.34 -8.20 7.36
N ALA A 350 3.60 -9.27 7.06
CA ALA A 350 3.41 -10.39 7.97
C ALA A 350 4.71 -11.17 8.21
N MET A 351 5.47 -11.46 7.16
CA MET A 351 6.77 -12.14 7.28
C MET A 351 7.81 -11.28 7.99
N GLU A 352 7.85 -9.97 7.72
CA GLU A 352 8.73 -9.03 8.42
C GLU A 352 8.38 -8.94 9.92
N GLN A 353 7.11 -9.05 10.28
CA GLN A 353 6.68 -9.07 11.67
C GLN A 353 7.03 -10.40 12.36
N ALA A 354 6.75 -11.54 11.71
CA ALA A 354 7.08 -12.87 12.25
C ALA A 354 8.59 -13.04 12.47
N ALA A 355 9.40 -12.51 11.56
CA ALA A 355 10.86 -12.48 11.66
C ALA A 355 11.36 -11.80 12.96
N LYS A 356 10.59 -10.86 13.54
CA LYS A 356 10.94 -10.15 14.77
C LYS A 356 10.55 -10.91 16.05
N GLU A 357 9.78 -11.99 15.94
CA GLU A 357 9.29 -12.75 17.09
C GLU A 357 10.37 -13.63 17.72
N SER A 358 11.43 -13.95 16.97
CA SER A 358 12.52 -14.82 17.45
C SER A 358 13.85 -14.51 16.75
N SER A 359 14.96 -14.83 17.42
CA SER A 359 16.30 -14.72 16.85
C SER A 359 16.54 -15.87 15.84
N SER A 360 16.14 -15.63 14.60
CA SER A 360 16.17 -16.62 13.54
C SER A 360 16.77 -16.04 12.25
N GLY A 361 17.10 -16.90 11.30
CA GLY A 361 17.67 -16.46 10.02
C GLY A 361 17.69 -17.56 8.98
N MET A 362 18.52 -17.36 7.96
CA MET A 362 18.75 -18.35 6.90
C MET A 362 20.24 -18.52 6.60
N ALA A 363 20.61 -19.70 6.09
CA ALA A 363 21.94 -20.01 5.58
C ALA A 363 21.83 -20.69 4.21
N SER A 364 22.73 -20.38 3.29
CA SER A 364 22.90 -21.13 2.05
C SER A 364 23.89 -22.27 2.27
N VAL A 365 23.61 -23.43 1.68
CA VAL A 365 24.41 -24.66 1.75
C VAL A 365 24.59 -25.20 0.33
N SER A 366 25.79 -25.67 0.01
CA SER A 366 26.12 -26.27 -1.29
C SER A 366 27.02 -27.48 -1.12
N GLY A 367 26.86 -28.49 -1.98
CA GLY A 367 27.74 -29.68 -2.08
C GLY A 367 27.48 -30.77 -1.04
N VAL A 368 26.34 -30.70 -0.35
CA VAL A 368 25.90 -31.66 0.67
C VAL A 368 24.56 -32.23 0.25
N ASP A 369 24.41 -33.55 0.30
CA ASP A 369 23.14 -34.22 0.01
C ASP A 369 22.11 -34.00 1.12
N ASP A 370 20.84 -34.28 0.81
CA ASP A 370 19.71 -33.93 1.68
C ASP A 370 19.70 -34.73 3.00
N GLU A 371 20.12 -36.00 2.98
CA GLU A 371 20.19 -36.85 4.17
C GLU A 371 21.31 -36.39 5.11
N GLN A 372 22.50 -36.14 4.57
CA GLN A 372 23.63 -35.62 5.33
C GLN A 372 23.31 -34.22 5.89
N LEU A 373 22.70 -33.34 5.10
CA LEU A 373 22.32 -32.01 5.56
C LEU A 373 21.29 -32.05 6.69
N GLN A 374 20.30 -32.94 6.61
CA GLN A 374 19.32 -33.12 7.69
C GLN A 374 20.00 -33.62 8.98
N ALA A 375 20.90 -34.61 8.87
CA ALA A 375 21.65 -35.10 10.03
C ALA A 375 22.48 -33.99 10.70
N LEU A 376 23.13 -33.12 9.90
CA LEU A 376 23.89 -31.98 10.42
C LEU A 376 23.00 -30.94 11.12
N LEU A 377 21.79 -30.70 10.62
CA LEU A 377 20.81 -29.82 11.26
C LEU A 377 20.32 -30.41 12.60
N ASP A 378 20.05 -31.71 12.65
CA ASP A 378 19.59 -32.40 13.86
C ASP A 378 20.70 -32.40 14.94
N GLU A 379 21.94 -32.65 14.54
CA GLU A 379 23.11 -32.56 15.42
C GLU A 379 23.31 -31.13 15.94
N ALA A 380 23.29 -30.13 15.04
CA ALA A 380 23.43 -28.72 15.42
C ALA A 380 22.30 -28.25 16.35
N SER A 381 21.07 -28.73 16.13
CA SER A 381 19.91 -28.45 16.98
C SER A 381 20.09 -29.05 18.38
N SER A 382 20.53 -30.31 18.44
CA SER A 382 20.83 -31.01 19.69
C SER A 382 21.93 -30.30 20.51
N GLU A 383 22.97 -29.82 19.84
CA GLU A 383 24.07 -29.08 20.48
C GLU A 383 23.69 -27.66 20.92
N ALA A 384 22.73 -27.00 20.27
CA ALA A 384 22.26 -25.67 20.65
C ALA A 384 21.36 -25.69 21.90
N GLY A 385 20.82 -26.88 22.22
CA GLY A 385 19.98 -27.14 23.39
C GLY A 385 18.59 -26.47 23.33
N GLY A 386 17.67 -26.94 24.17
CA GLY A 386 16.31 -26.41 24.28
C GLY A 386 15.40 -26.79 23.11
N GLU A 387 14.45 -25.91 22.75
CA GLU A 387 13.49 -26.09 21.66
C GLU A 387 13.99 -25.53 20.31
N LYS A 388 15.28 -25.18 20.21
CA LYS A 388 15.87 -24.56 19.01
C LYS A 388 15.93 -25.54 17.85
N LYS A 389 15.60 -25.08 16.64
CA LYS A 389 15.53 -25.93 15.43
C LYS A 389 16.02 -25.22 14.17
N GLY A 390 16.47 -26.04 13.22
CA GLY A 390 16.74 -25.64 11.84
C GLY A 390 16.05 -26.59 10.86
N TYR A 391 15.69 -26.07 9.69
CA TYR A 391 14.96 -26.77 8.64
C TYR A 391 15.58 -26.50 7.29
N ILE A 392 15.50 -27.46 6.36
CA ILE A 392 15.73 -27.18 4.94
C ILE A 392 14.53 -26.36 4.43
N ALA A 393 14.78 -25.12 4.00
CA ALA A 393 13.75 -24.16 3.62
C ALA A 393 13.57 -24.02 2.11
N ASN A 394 14.64 -24.19 1.33
CA ASN A 394 14.55 -24.13 -0.14
C ASN A 394 15.42 -25.23 -0.77
N TYR A 395 14.84 -25.96 -1.72
CA TYR A 395 15.51 -26.87 -2.63
C TYR A 395 15.79 -26.12 -3.93
N MET A 396 17.00 -25.58 -4.10
CA MET A 396 17.31 -24.66 -5.20
C MET A 396 17.85 -25.35 -6.45
N PHE A 397 18.78 -26.27 -6.29
CA PHE A 397 19.43 -27.04 -7.36
C PHE A 397 20.13 -28.25 -6.74
N PRO A 398 20.63 -29.25 -7.50
CA PRO A 398 21.27 -30.43 -6.92
C PRO A 398 22.34 -30.07 -5.87
N GLU A 399 22.17 -30.61 -4.66
CA GLU A 399 23.01 -30.34 -3.46
C GLU A 399 23.12 -28.86 -3.08
N GLY A 400 22.15 -28.04 -3.51
CA GLY A 400 22.05 -26.61 -3.23
C GLY A 400 20.78 -26.32 -2.46
N ARG A 401 20.94 -25.97 -1.19
CA ARG A 401 19.82 -25.71 -0.27
C ARG A 401 19.98 -24.37 0.41
N THR A 402 18.89 -23.85 0.92
CA THR A 402 18.97 -22.92 2.05
C THR A 402 18.31 -23.56 3.26
N CYS A 403 18.94 -23.39 4.42
CA CYS A 403 18.38 -23.79 5.70
C CYS A 403 17.88 -22.55 6.46
N SER A 404 16.90 -22.72 7.32
CA SER A 404 16.28 -21.64 8.09
C SER A 404 15.89 -22.12 9.48
N GLY A 405 15.99 -21.24 10.47
CA GLY A 405 15.72 -21.58 11.87
C GLY A 405 16.50 -20.69 12.82
N ASP A 406 16.75 -21.17 14.04
CA ASP A 406 17.54 -20.44 15.03
C ASP A 406 18.94 -20.10 14.51
N THR A 407 19.36 -18.85 14.75
CA THR A 407 20.67 -18.35 14.32
C THR A 407 21.83 -19.19 14.86
N GLU A 408 21.71 -19.67 16.10
CA GLU A 408 22.73 -20.53 16.72
C GLU A 408 22.83 -21.90 16.01
N VAL A 409 21.69 -22.53 15.74
CA VAL A 409 21.63 -23.82 15.02
C VAL A 409 22.24 -23.69 13.65
N LEU A 410 21.87 -22.64 12.91
CA LEU A 410 22.41 -22.39 11.57
C LEU A 410 23.91 -22.09 11.59
N THR A 411 24.41 -21.37 12.59
CA THR A 411 25.84 -21.10 12.74
C THR A 411 26.62 -22.39 12.97
N LYS A 412 26.15 -23.25 13.89
CA LYS A 412 26.76 -24.57 14.14
C LYS A 412 26.72 -25.46 12.90
N MET A 413 25.58 -25.53 12.21
CA MET A 413 25.43 -26.26 10.95
C MET A 413 26.43 -25.75 9.90
N CYS A 414 26.58 -24.42 9.73
CA CYS A 414 27.54 -23.86 8.79
C CYS A 414 28.98 -24.26 9.12
N SER A 415 29.37 -24.23 10.40
CA SER A 415 30.70 -24.68 10.84
C SER A 415 30.92 -26.16 10.54
N LYS A 416 29.93 -27.02 10.79
CA LYS A 416 30.01 -28.45 10.51
C LYS A 416 30.13 -28.74 9.00
N VAL A 417 29.30 -28.11 8.17
CA VAL A 417 29.40 -28.23 6.70
C VAL A 417 30.77 -27.79 6.20
N THR A 418 31.29 -26.67 6.71
CA THR A 418 32.61 -26.16 6.33
C THR A 418 33.73 -27.13 6.74
N ALA A 419 33.59 -27.77 7.91
CA ALA A 419 34.56 -28.73 8.43
C ALA A 419 34.59 -30.06 7.64
N LEU A 420 33.50 -30.45 6.98
CA LEU A 420 33.49 -31.64 6.10
C LEU A 420 34.54 -31.54 4.98
N GLY A 421 34.82 -30.32 4.49
CA GLY A 421 35.83 -30.05 3.48
C GLY A 421 35.59 -30.71 2.11
N GLY A 422 36.35 -30.25 1.10
CA GLY A 422 36.39 -30.85 -0.24
C GLY A 422 35.12 -30.69 -1.10
N GLY A 423 35.24 -31.03 -2.39
CA GLY A 423 34.09 -31.24 -3.29
C GLY A 423 33.14 -30.05 -3.54
N GLY A 424 33.53 -28.81 -3.24
CA GLY A 424 32.64 -27.65 -3.37
C GLY A 424 31.63 -27.49 -2.23
N LYS A 425 31.82 -28.21 -1.11
CA LYS A 425 31.04 -28.06 0.12
C LYS A 425 31.24 -26.69 0.72
N ASN A 426 30.15 -25.96 0.94
CA ASN A 426 30.19 -24.63 1.53
C ASN A 426 28.87 -24.30 2.23
N ALA A 427 28.94 -23.53 3.31
CA ALA A 427 27.76 -22.98 3.95
C ALA A 427 28.01 -21.53 4.41
N LYS A 428 27.02 -20.66 4.27
CA LYS A 428 27.13 -19.25 4.63
C LYS A 428 25.79 -18.68 5.13
N MET A 429 25.83 -17.95 6.24
CA MET A 429 24.70 -17.16 6.72
C MET A 429 24.27 -16.11 5.68
N LEU A 430 22.96 -15.98 5.50
CA LEU A 430 22.35 -15.02 4.59
C LEU A 430 21.94 -13.75 5.35
N ASN A 431 22.03 -12.60 4.68
CA ASN A 431 21.58 -11.32 5.23
C ASN A 431 20.07 -11.14 5.02
N VAL A 432 19.28 -11.89 5.79
CA VAL A 432 17.80 -11.85 5.76
C VAL A 432 17.25 -11.88 7.18
N SER A 433 16.07 -11.31 7.38
CA SER A 433 15.57 -10.98 8.72
C SER A 433 14.92 -12.15 9.49
N GLY A 434 14.63 -13.29 8.87
CA GLY A 434 13.99 -14.40 9.59
C GLY A 434 14.04 -15.77 8.91
N ALA A 435 13.55 -16.78 9.61
CA ALA A 435 13.50 -18.18 9.16
C ALA A 435 12.32 -18.48 8.22
N PHE A 436 12.38 -17.97 6.98
CA PHE A 436 11.32 -18.15 5.99
C PHE A 436 11.13 -19.61 5.55
N HIS A 437 9.92 -19.98 5.13
CA HIS A 437 9.56 -21.33 4.67
C HIS A 437 9.70 -22.40 5.75
N THR A 438 9.35 -22.04 6.99
CA THR A 438 9.42 -22.91 8.17
C THR A 438 8.28 -22.61 9.15
N PRO A 439 8.05 -23.43 10.18
CA PRO A 439 7.06 -23.16 11.23
C PRO A 439 7.22 -21.81 11.97
N TYR A 440 8.40 -21.16 11.91
CA TYR A 440 8.60 -19.81 12.47
C TYR A 440 7.70 -18.76 11.83
N MET A 441 7.18 -19.01 10.63
CA MET A 441 6.29 -18.08 9.93
C MET A 441 4.80 -18.33 10.21
N ALA A 442 4.44 -19.10 11.26
CA ALA A 442 3.05 -19.43 11.59
C ALA A 442 2.17 -18.18 11.80
N SER A 443 2.68 -17.16 12.50
CA SER A 443 1.95 -15.89 12.68
C SER A 443 1.75 -15.14 11.37
N ALA A 444 2.74 -15.18 10.47
CA ALA A 444 2.63 -14.59 9.14
C ALA A 444 1.61 -15.31 8.25
N GLN A 445 1.58 -16.64 8.31
CA GLN A 445 0.64 -17.48 7.57
C GLN A 445 -0.82 -17.20 7.96
N ALA A 446 -1.09 -16.97 9.24
CA ALA A 446 -2.42 -16.59 9.70
C ALA A 446 -2.90 -15.27 9.08
N LYS A 447 -2.03 -14.26 8.98
CA LYS A 447 -2.34 -12.95 8.37
C LYS A 447 -2.52 -13.06 6.86
N LEU A 448 -1.62 -13.75 6.18
CA LEU A 448 -1.73 -13.96 4.74
C LEU A 448 -2.99 -14.75 4.36
N SER A 449 -3.38 -15.73 5.19
CA SER A 449 -4.58 -16.54 4.94
C SER A 449 -5.84 -15.69 4.83
N GLN A 450 -6.00 -14.70 5.71
CA GLN A 450 -7.15 -13.78 5.69
C GLN A 450 -7.24 -13.03 4.36
N VAL A 451 -6.11 -12.48 3.90
CA VAL A 451 -6.07 -11.71 2.63
C VAL A 451 -6.29 -12.61 1.41
N LEU A 452 -5.76 -13.84 1.42
CA LEU A 452 -5.99 -14.81 0.34
C LEU A 452 -7.43 -15.33 0.29
N ASP A 453 -8.12 -15.42 1.43
CA ASP A 453 -9.52 -15.82 1.48
C ASP A 453 -10.42 -14.76 0.84
N GLU A 454 -10.10 -13.49 1.04
CA GLU A 454 -10.81 -12.35 0.45
C GLU A 454 -10.45 -12.10 -1.02
N ALA A 455 -9.25 -12.50 -1.46
CA ALA A 455 -8.79 -12.29 -2.83
C ALA A 455 -9.61 -13.09 -3.85
N GLU A 456 -9.98 -12.45 -4.96
CA GLU A 456 -10.59 -13.10 -6.11
C GLU A 456 -9.50 -13.80 -6.94
N VAL A 457 -9.39 -15.11 -6.77
CA VAL A 457 -8.45 -15.95 -7.49
C VAL A 457 -9.20 -16.75 -8.55
N GLN A 458 -8.67 -16.78 -9.77
CA GLN A 458 -9.18 -17.60 -10.86
C GLN A 458 -8.09 -18.55 -11.38
N MET A 459 -8.48 -19.50 -12.23
CA MET A 459 -7.50 -20.38 -12.87
C MET A 459 -6.59 -19.57 -13.80
N PRO A 460 -5.26 -19.77 -13.73
CA PRO A 460 -4.34 -19.11 -14.63
C PRO A 460 -4.54 -19.59 -16.08
N SER A 461 -4.29 -18.69 -17.03
CA SER A 461 -4.34 -18.98 -18.47
C SER A 461 -3.08 -19.66 -19.01
N LEU A 462 -2.06 -19.84 -18.15
CA LEU A 462 -0.83 -20.57 -18.39
C LEU A 462 -0.70 -21.66 -17.32
N VAL A 463 0.12 -22.68 -17.59
CA VAL A 463 0.50 -23.64 -16.55
C VAL A 463 1.35 -22.93 -15.50
N VAL A 464 0.95 -22.98 -14.22
CA VAL A 464 1.70 -22.36 -13.11
C VAL A 464 2.09 -23.41 -12.08
N TYR A 465 3.36 -23.38 -11.64
CA TYR A 465 3.92 -24.36 -10.70
C TYR A 465 3.87 -23.88 -9.26
N SER A 466 3.44 -24.78 -8.35
CA SER A 466 3.48 -24.53 -6.92
C SER A 466 4.87 -24.75 -6.33
N ASN A 467 5.30 -23.86 -5.44
CA ASN A 467 6.56 -24.07 -4.71
C ASN A 467 6.43 -25.15 -3.63
N VAL A 468 5.22 -25.50 -3.18
CA VAL A 468 5.01 -26.50 -2.11
C VAL A 468 5.03 -27.92 -2.66
N THR A 469 4.36 -28.17 -3.79
CA THR A 469 4.29 -29.50 -4.40
C THR A 469 5.41 -29.73 -5.41
N GLY A 470 5.92 -28.66 -6.04
CA GLY A 470 6.80 -28.76 -7.21
C GLY A 470 6.06 -29.16 -8.48
N MET A 471 4.72 -29.13 -8.47
CA MET A 471 3.86 -29.55 -9.58
C MET A 471 2.95 -28.39 -10.03
N PRO A 472 2.38 -28.46 -11.25
CA PRO A 472 1.36 -27.51 -11.69
C PRO A 472 0.14 -27.45 -10.75
N TYR A 473 -0.47 -26.27 -10.67
CA TYR A 473 -1.77 -26.09 -10.04
C TYR A 473 -2.89 -26.73 -10.87
N GLU A 474 -3.82 -27.41 -10.20
CA GLU A 474 -4.96 -28.06 -10.84
C GLU A 474 -6.30 -27.37 -10.55
N SER A 475 -6.38 -26.56 -9.48
CA SER A 475 -7.62 -25.85 -9.11
C SER A 475 -7.38 -24.53 -8.35
N VAL A 476 -8.39 -23.66 -8.33
CA VAL A 476 -8.37 -22.39 -7.57
C VAL A 476 -8.22 -22.63 -6.06
N ASP A 477 -8.92 -23.64 -5.52
CA ASP A 477 -8.84 -23.99 -4.10
C ASP A 477 -7.44 -24.46 -3.73
N GLU A 478 -6.78 -25.22 -4.62
CA GLU A 478 -5.40 -25.62 -4.44
C GLU A 478 -4.44 -24.42 -4.46
N ILE A 479 -4.64 -23.43 -5.35
CA ILE A 479 -3.85 -22.20 -5.36
C ILE A 479 -3.90 -21.52 -3.99
N LYS A 480 -5.10 -21.25 -3.47
CA LYS A 480 -5.25 -20.60 -2.16
C LYS A 480 -4.63 -21.44 -1.04
N LEU A 481 -4.88 -22.75 -1.04
CA LEU A 481 -4.35 -23.66 -0.02
C LEU A 481 -2.81 -23.70 0.00
N LEU A 482 -2.19 -23.87 -1.18
CA LEU A 482 -0.74 -24.03 -1.26
C LEU A 482 0.00 -22.71 -1.04
N LEU A 483 -0.56 -21.56 -1.45
CA LEU A 483 0.04 -20.25 -1.12
C LEU A 483 0.08 -19.98 0.39
N LYS A 484 -0.96 -20.39 1.14
CA LYS A 484 -0.96 -20.32 2.61
C LYS A 484 0.13 -21.22 3.19
N ARG A 485 0.23 -22.45 2.69
CA ARG A 485 1.24 -23.44 3.13
C ARG A 485 2.68 -23.02 2.78
N GLN A 486 2.88 -22.29 1.69
CA GLN A 486 4.19 -21.86 1.19
C GLN A 486 5.03 -21.13 2.25
N LEU A 487 4.42 -20.41 3.19
CA LEU A 487 5.16 -19.70 4.24
C LEU A 487 5.79 -20.65 5.27
N LEU A 488 5.21 -21.84 5.44
CA LEU A 488 5.59 -22.82 6.46
C LEU A 488 6.35 -24.00 5.90
N GLU A 489 6.26 -24.23 4.60
CA GLU A 489 6.78 -25.41 3.93
C GLU A 489 7.91 -25.07 2.96
N PRO A 490 8.85 -26.01 2.74
CA PRO A 490 10.01 -25.75 1.90
C PRO A 490 9.64 -25.49 0.44
N VAL A 491 10.37 -24.57 -0.20
CA VAL A 491 10.25 -24.31 -1.64
C VAL A 491 10.95 -25.41 -2.45
N LYS A 492 10.18 -26.15 -3.25
CA LYS A 492 10.62 -27.24 -4.13
C LYS A 492 11.02 -26.75 -5.53
N TRP A 493 11.87 -25.72 -5.60
CA TRP A 493 12.27 -25.09 -6.87
C TRP A 493 13.04 -26.03 -7.80
N GLU A 494 13.99 -26.81 -7.26
CA GLU A 494 14.75 -27.80 -8.02
C GLU A 494 13.81 -28.82 -8.67
N GLN A 495 12.91 -29.40 -7.88
CA GLN A 495 11.98 -30.43 -8.33
C GLN A 495 11.01 -29.87 -9.38
N GLY A 496 10.41 -28.71 -9.11
CA GLY A 496 9.50 -28.06 -10.05
C GLY A 496 10.19 -27.65 -11.35
N THR A 497 11.42 -27.15 -11.28
CA THR A 497 12.19 -26.78 -12.48
C THR A 497 12.57 -28.02 -13.30
N LYS A 498 12.94 -29.15 -12.67
CA LYS A 498 13.19 -30.41 -13.38
C LYS A 498 11.93 -30.88 -14.12
N HIS A 499 10.79 -30.90 -13.44
CA HIS A 499 9.52 -31.29 -14.07
C HIS A 499 9.10 -30.33 -15.20
N LEU A 500 9.35 -29.03 -15.04
CA LEU A 500 9.11 -28.02 -16.06
C LEU A 500 10.02 -28.22 -17.29
N ILE A 501 11.29 -28.60 -17.10
CA ILE A 501 12.21 -28.87 -18.22
C ILE A 501 11.76 -30.09 -19.03
N GLU A 502 11.21 -31.12 -18.36
CA GLU A 502 10.65 -32.31 -19.03
C GLU A 502 9.50 -31.97 -19.99
N GLN A 503 8.84 -30.82 -19.81
CA GLN A 503 7.79 -30.33 -20.73
C GLN A 503 8.32 -29.79 -22.07
N GLY A 504 9.65 -29.73 -22.25
CA GLY A 504 10.25 -29.52 -23.57
C GLY A 504 10.22 -28.08 -24.10
N HIS A 505 10.28 -27.06 -23.23
CA HIS A 505 10.28 -25.65 -23.65
C HIS A 505 11.44 -25.29 -24.59
N ALA A 506 11.15 -24.44 -25.57
CA ALA A 506 12.12 -23.95 -26.54
C ALA A 506 12.98 -22.80 -25.98
N ALA A 507 12.41 -22.00 -25.08
CA ALA A 507 13.10 -20.87 -24.44
C ALA A 507 12.58 -20.61 -23.02
N TYR A 508 13.43 -19.97 -22.22
CA TYR A 508 13.10 -19.54 -20.85
C TYR A 508 13.42 -18.06 -20.69
N ILE A 509 12.60 -17.34 -19.94
CA ILE A 509 12.84 -15.94 -19.61
C ILE A 509 12.85 -15.74 -18.09
N GLU A 510 13.74 -14.89 -17.59
CA GLU A 510 13.76 -14.39 -16.20
C GLU A 510 13.47 -12.89 -16.23
N PRO A 511 12.22 -12.47 -16.00
CA PRO A 511 11.87 -11.06 -15.94
C PRO A 511 12.15 -10.46 -14.57
N GLY A 512 12.65 -9.22 -14.56
CA GLY A 512 12.90 -8.48 -13.35
C GLY A 512 14.38 -8.48 -12.95
N PRO A 513 14.67 -8.15 -11.68
CA PRO A 513 16.02 -7.80 -11.27
C PRO A 513 16.92 -9.04 -11.14
N GLY A 514 18.16 -8.89 -11.59
CA GLY A 514 19.20 -9.89 -11.34
C GLY A 514 19.18 -11.09 -12.30
N LYS A 515 19.87 -12.15 -11.90
CA LYS A 515 20.08 -13.39 -12.70
C LYS A 515 20.08 -14.63 -11.81
N GLN A 516 19.33 -14.58 -10.71
CA GLN A 516 19.33 -15.60 -9.67
C GLN A 516 18.83 -16.94 -10.24
N LEU A 517 17.72 -16.91 -10.96
CA LEU A 517 17.13 -18.11 -11.53
C LEU A 517 17.97 -18.65 -12.67
N LYS A 518 18.56 -17.80 -13.50
CA LYS A 518 19.52 -18.25 -14.52
C LYS A 518 20.76 -18.91 -13.90
N ALA A 519 21.25 -18.42 -12.77
CA ALA A 519 22.34 -19.06 -12.05
C ALA A 519 21.93 -20.44 -11.49
N MET A 520 20.73 -20.56 -10.92
CA MET A 520 20.17 -21.84 -10.45
C MET A 520 19.93 -22.82 -11.60
N MET A 521 19.36 -22.35 -12.72
CA MET A 521 19.13 -23.14 -13.93
C MET A 521 20.42 -23.76 -14.45
N ARG A 522 21.54 -23.03 -14.43
CA ARG A 522 22.85 -23.57 -14.84
C ARG A 522 23.28 -24.79 -14.01
N ARG A 523 22.92 -24.81 -12.73
CA ARG A 523 23.21 -25.90 -11.78
C ARG A 523 22.24 -27.08 -11.94
N ILE A 524 21.04 -26.83 -12.45
CA ILE A 524 20.01 -27.86 -12.70
C ILE A 524 20.19 -28.52 -14.06
N ASN A 525 20.31 -27.72 -15.13
CA ASN A 525 20.37 -28.21 -16.50
C ASN A 525 21.07 -27.20 -17.44
N GLN A 526 22.20 -27.59 -18.02
CA GLN A 526 22.97 -26.71 -18.91
C GLN A 526 22.26 -26.36 -20.22
N GLN A 527 21.46 -27.28 -20.78
CA GLN A 527 20.77 -27.04 -22.05
C GLN A 527 19.65 -26.01 -21.88
N ALA A 528 18.86 -26.12 -20.81
CA ALA A 528 17.84 -25.13 -20.46
C ALA A 528 18.46 -23.77 -20.14
N TRP A 529 19.58 -23.75 -19.40
CA TRP A 529 20.33 -22.53 -19.12
C TRP A 529 20.80 -21.80 -20.39
N ALA A 530 21.28 -22.54 -21.39
CA ALA A 530 21.72 -21.95 -22.66
C ALA A 530 20.57 -21.29 -23.44
N LYS A 531 19.34 -21.77 -23.24
CA LYS A 531 18.10 -21.23 -23.83
C LYS A 531 17.44 -20.13 -22.99
N MET A 532 18.03 -19.79 -21.83
CA MET A 532 17.44 -18.85 -20.88
C MET A 532 17.98 -17.42 -21.07
N MET A 533 17.09 -16.44 -21.11
CA MET A 533 17.43 -15.01 -21.17
C MET A 533 16.87 -14.23 -19.98
N SER A 534 17.55 -13.15 -19.58
CA SER A 534 17.05 -12.23 -18.55
C SER A 534 16.43 -11.02 -19.24
N LEU A 535 15.31 -10.53 -18.72
CA LEU A 535 14.66 -9.29 -19.16
C LEU A 535 14.78 -8.25 -18.04
N GLU A 536 15.75 -7.34 -18.19
CA GLU A 536 16.07 -6.23 -17.28
C GLU A 536 15.70 -4.87 -17.86
#